data_AF-A0A7M5UXN7-F1
#
_entry.id   AF-A0A7M5UXN7-F1
#
_cell.length_a   1.000
_cell.length_b   1.000
_cell.length_c   1.000
_cell.angle_alpha   90.00
_cell.angle_beta   90.00
_cell.angle_gamma   90.00
#
_symmetry.space_group_name_H-M   'P 1'
#
loop_
_entity.id
_entity.type
_entity.pdbx_description
1 polymer ?
#
loop_
_entity_poly.entity_id
_entity_poly.type
_entity_poly.pdbx_seq_one_letter_code
_entity_poly.pdbx_strand_id
1 'polypeptide(L)'
;VEKEFYFPTLHQIKVELEDGKTEDGDAIRFDYQDKKFPEYSWKGFVFINEEQLSVVTSVKINVSSKYQILFKYNLNQLAEVVASFEGRHSNQKDAVKGNITFRTTQKGQGAQPSFIGVIKQDTSSSGNKNGRYFDLGEGEWEFTLKTKGDSRLLLDYVVFVPIQYTEVDQLQQHVQIPCTVNMNSKDQMCNLYKYIDLDKDGFVKFEAEKTRNEQPPLFNDTSITSKLEFNAMVLISPQY
;
A
#
# COMPACT_ATOMS: atom_id res chain seq x y z
N VAL A 1 2.64 -22.49 -18.39
CA VAL A 1 1.64 -21.41 -18.48
C VAL A 1 1.78 -20.61 -17.19
N GLU A 2 2.55 -19.53 -17.25
CA GLU A 2 2.73 -18.60 -16.14
C GLU A 2 1.37 -18.06 -15.71
N LYS A 3 1.09 -18.10 -14.41
CA LYS A 3 0.00 -17.34 -13.84
C LYS A 3 0.45 -15.88 -13.81
N GLU A 4 0.12 -15.16 -14.87
CA GLU A 4 0.04 -13.71 -14.86
C GLU A 4 -1.00 -13.31 -13.81
N PHE A 5 -0.57 -13.06 -12.58
CA PHE A 5 -1.35 -12.20 -11.68
C PHE A 5 -1.08 -10.75 -12.08
N TYR A 6 -1.52 -10.38 -13.28
CA TYR A 6 -1.69 -8.99 -13.65
C TYR A 6 -2.90 -8.47 -12.89
N PHE A 7 -2.68 -7.63 -11.88
CA PHE A 7 -3.72 -6.92 -11.14
C PHE A 7 -4.00 -5.58 -11.83
N PRO A 8 -5.05 -5.45 -12.68
CA PRO A 8 -5.27 -4.31 -13.56
C PRO A 8 -5.97 -3.14 -12.87
N THR A 9 -5.71 -2.92 -11.58
CA THR A 9 -6.44 -1.88 -10.83
C THR A 9 -5.60 -1.19 -9.79
N LEU A 10 -4.28 -1.39 -9.72
CA LEU A 10 -3.46 -0.55 -8.86
C LEU A 10 -3.51 0.88 -9.43
N HIS A 11 -4.27 1.78 -8.80
CA HIS A 11 -4.34 3.22 -9.12
C HIS A 11 -3.01 3.95 -8.82
N GLN A 12 -1.90 3.20 -8.77
CA GLN A 12 -0.57 3.76 -8.68
C GLN A 12 -0.24 4.44 -10.00
N ILE A 13 0.20 5.68 -9.91
CA ILE A 13 0.58 6.46 -11.08
C ILE A 13 2.10 6.48 -11.11
N LYS A 14 2.69 5.86 -12.13
CA LYS A 14 4.13 5.87 -12.37
C LYS A 14 4.44 6.90 -13.44
N VAL A 15 5.43 7.74 -13.18
CA VAL A 15 5.93 8.72 -14.16
C VAL A 15 7.44 8.54 -14.31
N GLU A 16 7.87 8.32 -15.54
CA GLU A 16 9.29 8.21 -15.92
C GLU A 16 9.89 9.62 -15.88
N LEU A 17 10.96 9.82 -15.10
CA LEU A 17 11.47 11.16 -14.84
C LEU A 17 12.23 11.74 -16.03
N GLU A 18 12.72 10.89 -16.94
CA GLU A 18 13.38 11.29 -18.18
C GLU A 18 12.42 11.91 -19.20
N ASP A 19 11.10 11.73 -19.05
CA ASP A 19 10.09 12.45 -19.83
C ASP A 19 9.70 13.80 -19.18
N GLY A 20 10.37 14.17 -18.07
CA GLY A 20 10.21 15.44 -17.37
C GLY A 20 10.94 16.62 -18.03
N LYS A 21 10.95 17.74 -17.32
CA LYS A 21 11.56 19.00 -17.76
C LYS A 21 12.33 19.68 -16.63
N THR A 22 13.17 20.65 -16.97
CA THR A 22 13.82 21.55 -16.00
C THR A 22 12.81 22.61 -15.50
N GLU A 23 13.19 23.36 -14.44
CA GLU A 23 12.38 24.50 -13.97
C GLU A 23 12.17 25.57 -15.05
N ASP A 24 13.14 25.71 -15.98
CA ASP A 24 13.06 26.65 -17.11
C ASP A 24 12.16 26.13 -18.25
N GLY A 25 11.71 24.86 -18.17
CA GLY A 25 10.83 24.23 -19.14
C GLY A 25 11.54 23.46 -20.26
N ASP A 26 12.87 23.41 -20.24
CA ASP A 26 13.65 22.63 -21.21
C ASP A 26 13.54 21.13 -20.94
N ALA A 27 13.74 20.32 -21.98
CA ALA A 27 13.78 18.87 -21.85
C ALA A 27 14.88 18.44 -20.87
N ILE A 28 14.55 17.53 -19.95
CA ILE A 28 15.51 17.07 -18.96
C ILE A 28 16.60 16.21 -19.60
N ARG A 29 17.83 16.34 -19.12
CA ARG A 29 18.95 15.49 -19.56
C ARG A 29 18.92 14.18 -18.80
N PHE A 30 19.09 13.08 -19.53
CA PHE A 30 19.13 11.72 -18.99
C PHE A 30 20.26 10.90 -19.60
N ASP A 31 20.64 9.80 -18.94
CA ASP A 31 21.61 8.81 -19.42
C ASP A 31 20.91 7.43 -19.45
N TYR A 32 21.52 6.45 -20.11
CA TYR A 32 20.96 5.10 -20.34
C TYR A 32 22.02 4.01 -20.15
N GLN A 33 23.15 4.34 -19.51
CA GLN A 33 24.19 3.38 -19.20
C GLN A 33 23.77 2.48 -18.04
N ASP A 34 23.36 1.24 -18.36
CA ASP A 34 22.98 0.22 -17.38
C ASP A 34 24.06 -0.02 -16.29
N LYS A 35 25.35 0.12 -16.65
CA LYS A 35 26.45 0.03 -15.67
C LYS A 35 26.39 1.07 -14.55
N LYS A 36 25.79 2.24 -14.78
CA LYS A 36 25.66 3.32 -13.78
C LYS A 36 24.41 3.14 -12.92
N PHE A 37 23.31 2.71 -13.54
CA PHE A 37 22.04 2.47 -12.88
C PHE A 37 21.42 1.21 -13.47
N PRO A 38 21.72 0.02 -12.92
CA PRO A 38 21.18 -1.23 -13.45
C PRO A 38 19.67 -1.28 -13.34
N GLU A 39 19.02 -1.93 -14.30
CA GLU A 39 17.57 -2.16 -14.30
C GLU A 39 16.74 -0.87 -14.29
N TYR A 40 17.25 0.24 -14.83
CA TYR A 40 16.45 1.46 -15.04
C TYR A 40 15.24 1.18 -15.94
N SER A 41 14.19 1.99 -15.83
CA SER A 41 12.97 1.82 -16.60
C SER A 41 13.03 2.49 -17.96
N TRP A 42 12.26 1.96 -18.91
CA TRP A 42 11.94 2.64 -20.16
C TRP A 42 13.17 3.12 -20.96
N LYS A 43 13.42 4.43 -21.07
CA LYS A 43 14.47 5.00 -21.94
C LYS A 43 15.78 5.23 -21.20
N GLY A 44 15.75 5.55 -19.91
CA GLY A 44 16.93 5.99 -19.19
C GLY A 44 16.65 6.42 -17.75
N PHE A 45 17.56 7.22 -17.21
CA PHE A 45 17.45 7.80 -15.87
C PHE A 45 18.02 9.22 -15.85
N VAL A 46 17.48 10.05 -14.97
CA VAL A 46 17.87 11.43 -14.74
C VAL A 46 19.02 11.49 -13.74
N PHE A 47 19.99 12.38 -13.96
CA PHE A 47 21.04 12.71 -12.99
C PHE A 47 20.81 14.11 -12.42
N ILE A 48 21.06 14.27 -11.11
CA ILE A 48 20.98 15.56 -10.43
C ILE A 48 22.40 16.01 -10.07
N ASN A 49 22.88 17.09 -10.66
CA ASN A 49 24.24 17.63 -10.50
C ASN A 49 24.25 19.17 -10.58
N GLU A 50 25.43 19.81 -10.55
CA GLU A 50 25.56 21.28 -10.64
C GLU A 50 24.84 21.92 -11.83
N GLU A 51 24.75 21.23 -12.97
CA GLU A 51 24.08 21.75 -14.18
C GLU A 51 22.57 21.52 -14.17
N GLN A 52 22.10 20.49 -13.46
CA GLN A 52 20.70 20.07 -13.42
C GLN A 52 20.30 19.74 -11.98
N LEU A 53 19.97 20.77 -11.21
CA LEU A 53 19.63 20.66 -9.77
C LEU A 53 18.16 20.32 -9.51
N SER A 54 17.32 20.23 -10.55
CA SER A 54 15.89 20.01 -10.41
C SER A 54 15.31 19.15 -11.54
N VAL A 55 14.21 18.47 -11.21
CA VAL A 55 13.33 17.78 -12.16
C VAL A 55 11.89 18.18 -11.90
N VAL A 56 11.19 18.55 -12.96
CA VAL A 56 9.77 18.88 -12.97
C VAL A 56 9.03 17.81 -13.76
N THR A 57 7.98 17.26 -13.16
CA THR A 57 7.14 16.24 -13.77
C THR A 57 5.66 16.61 -13.67
N SER A 58 4.90 16.34 -14.72
CA SER A 58 3.45 16.53 -14.74
C SER A 58 2.75 15.19 -14.52
N VAL A 59 1.68 15.18 -13.74
CA VAL A 59 0.90 13.98 -13.44
C VAL A 59 -0.57 14.29 -13.28
N LYS A 60 -1.42 13.43 -13.84
CA LYS A 60 -2.86 13.50 -13.68
C LYS A 60 -3.31 12.58 -12.55
N ILE A 61 -3.82 13.17 -11.47
CA ILE A 61 -4.42 12.44 -10.36
C ILE A 61 -5.89 12.19 -10.69
N ASN A 62 -6.28 10.92 -10.81
CA ASN A 62 -7.64 10.53 -11.19
C ASN A 62 -8.60 10.41 -10.00
N VAL A 63 -8.08 10.26 -8.78
CA VAL A 63 -8.88 10.05 -7.57
C VAL A 63 -8.33 10.93 -6.45
N SER A 64 -9.15 11.80 -5.89
CA SER A 64 -8.78 12.60 -4.71
C SER A 64 -8.55 11.68 -3.52
N SER A 65 -7.33 11.65 -2.96
CA SER A 65 -6.97 10.77 -1.85
C SER A 65 -5.69 11.27 -1.15
N LYS A 66 -5.24 10.51 -0.14
CA LYS A 66 -3.89 10.59 0.40
C LYS A 66 -2.97 9.71 -0.43
N TYR A 67 -1.82 10.25 -0.82
CA TYR A 67 -0.82 9.54 -1.61
C TYR A 67 0.52 9.46 -0.89
N GLN A 68 1.13 8.28 -0.94
CA GLN A 68 2.54 8.11 -0.68
C GLN A 68 3.31 8.29 -1.99
N ILE A 69 4.38 9.07 -1.96
CA ILE A 69 5.18 9.36 -3.15
C ILE A 69 6.55 8.70 -2.98
N LEU A 70 6.94 7.93 -4.00
CA LEU A 70 8.09 7.03 -3.99
C LEU A 70 9.01 7.32 -5.17
N PHE A 71 10.30 7.43 -4.93
CA PHE A 71 11.31 7.58 -5.98
C PHE A 71 12.17 6.34 -6.07
N LYS A 72 12.37 5.81 -7.28
CA LYS A 72 13.44 4.84 -7.52
C LYS A 72 14.73 5.59 -7.81
N TYR A 73 15.76 5.33 -7.02
CA TYR A 73 17.00 6.09 -7.08
C TYR A 73 18.25 5.24 -6.84
N ASN A 74 19.38 5.80 -7.26
CA ASN A 74 20.72 5.35 -6.91
C ASN A 74 21.53 6.58 -6.48
N LEU A 75 22.18 6.48 -5.32
CA LEU A 75 23.04 7.54 -4.79
C LEU A 75 24.46 7.00 -4.63
N ASN A 76 25.33 7.36 -5.58
CA ASN A 76 26.71 6.89 -5.64
C ASN A 76 27.69 7.86 -4.93
N GLN A 77 27.36 8.19 -3.68
CA GLN A 77 28.20 8.97 -2.77
C GLN A 77 27.88 8.58 -1.33
N LEU A 78 28.81 8.81 -0.41
CA LEU A 78 28.66 8.44 1.00
C LEU A 78 27.70 9.37 1.76
N ALA A 79 27.70 10.67 1.43
CA ALA A 79 26.86 11.65 2.09
C ALA A 79 25.40 11.57 1.59
N GLU A 80 24.44 11.59 2.51
CA GLU A 80 23.01 11.67 2.17
C GLU A 80 22.69 12.97 1.43
N VAL A 81 21.70 12.92 0.54
CA VAL A 81 21.20 14.09 -0.19
C VAL A 81 19.80 14.41 0.28
N VAL A 82 19.57 15.66 0.69
CA VAL A 82 18.24 16.16 1.00
C VAL A 82 17.72 16.96 -0.19
N ALA A 83 16.56 16.56 -0.71
CA ALA A 83 15.87 17.26 -1.77
C ALA A 83 14.52 17.79 -1.25
N SER A 84 14.19 19.02 -1.65
CA SER A 84 12.87 19.59 -1.45
C SER A 84 11.94 19.15 -2.57
N PHE A 85 10.70 18.85 -2.19
CA PHE A 85 9.63 18.45 -3.09
C PHE A 85 8.48 19.44 -2.96
N GLU A 86 8.01 19.97 -4.09
CA GLU A 86 6.89 20.88 -4.17
C GLU A 86 5.90 20.38 -5.23
N GLY A 87 4.61 20.31 -4.89
CA GLY A 87 3.54 19.95 -5.82
C GLY A 87 2.52 21.07 -5.95
N ARG A 88 2.16 21.43 -7.19
CA ARG A 88 1.16 22.46 -7.48
C ARG A 88 0.03 21.87 -8.32
N HIS A 89 -1.19 21.98 -7.81
CA HIS A 89 -2.38 21.64 -8.57
C HIS A 89 -2.72 22.78 -9.53
N SER A 90 -3.15 22.46 -10.75
CA SER A 90 -3.50 23.47 -11.76
C SER A 90 -4.54 24.48 -11.29
N ASN A 91 -5.43 24.07 -10.38
CA ASN A 91 -6.57 24.88 -9.90
C ASN A 91 -6.40 25.38 -8.45
N GLN A 92 -5.27 25.13 -7.79
CA GLN A 92 -5.03 25.60 -6.42
C GLN A 92 -3.81 26.52 -6.36
N LYS A 93 -3.87 27.55 -5.51
CA LYS A 93 -2.74 28.46 -5.27
C LYS A 93 -1.71 27.88 -4.31
N ASP A 94 -2.17 27.07 -3.38
CA ASP A 94 -1.32 26.50 -2.35
C ASP A 94 -0.56 25.30 -2.91
N ALA A 95 0.74 25.25 -2.61
CA ALA A 95 1.59 24.14 -2.98
C ALA A 95 1.71 23.16 -1.81
N VAL A 96 1.67 21.87 -2.11
CA VAL A 96 2.04 20.83 -1.14
C VAL A 96 3.56 20.72 -1.09
N LYS A 97 4.12 20.67 0.12
CA LYS A 97 5.58 20.67 0.31
C LYS A 97 6.02 19.50 1.18
N GLY A 98 7.19 18.99 0.87
CA GLY A 98 7.86 17.97 1.66
C GLY A 98 9.33 17.89 1.34
N ASN A 99 10.02 17.03 2.06
CA ASN A 99 11.42 16.76 1.85
C ASN A 99 11.65 15.24 1.77
N ILE A 100 12.64 14.85 0.98
CA ILE A 100 13.11 13.48 0.89
C ILE A 100 14.61 13.45 1.19
N THR A 101 15.01 12.46 1.99
CA THR A 101 16.42 12.17 2.27
C THR A 101 16.80 10.92 1.50
N PHE A 102 17.62 11.08 0.47
CA PHE A 102 18.22 9.99 -0.29
C PHE A 102 19.45 9.51 0.47
N ARG A 103 19.43 8.23 0.86
CA ARG A 103 20.53 7.60 1.59
C ARG A 103 21.56 7.06 0.61
N THR A 104 22.80 6.94 1.06
CA THR A 104 23.84 6.32 0.24
C THR A 104 23.40 4.91 -0.16
N THR A 105 23.52 4.62 -1.45
CA THR A 105 23.32 3.26 -1.98
C THR A 105 24.65 2.54 -2.15
N GLN A 106 25.78 3.26 -2.06
CA GLN A 106 27.13 2.76 -2.26
C GLN A 106 27.48 1.67 -1.22
N LYS A 107 27.78 0.44 -1.68
CA LYS A 107 28.38 -0.62 -0.85
C LYS A 107 29.65 -1.16 -1.52
N GLY A 108 30.82 -0.71 -1.07
CA GLY A 108 32.10 -1.17 -1.63
C GLY A 108 32.33 -0.70 -3.07
N GLN A 109 32.88 -1.59 -3.92
CA GLN A 109 33.33 -1.26 -5.30
C GLN A 109 32.36 -1.71 -6.42
N GLY A 110 31.20 -2.28 -6.10
CA GLY A 110 30.25 -2.80 -7.11
C GLY A 110 29.03 -1.89 -7.34
N ALA A 111 28.46 -1.96 -8.56
CA ALA A 111 27.17 -1.35 -8.88
C ALA A 111 26.08 -1.89 -7.94
N GLN A 112 25.23 -0.99 -7.44
CA GLN A 112 24.33 -1.27 -6.33
C GLN A 112 22.90 -1.46 -6.82
N PRO A 113 22.09 -2.28 -6.12
CA PRO A 113 20.66 -2.34 -6.37
C PRO A 113 20.05 -0.95 -6.11
N SER A 114 19.10 -0.56 -6.94
CA SER A 114 18.33 0.67 -6.76
C SER A 114 17.49 0.61 -5.48
N PHE A 115 17.32 1.75 -4.81
CA PHE A 115 16.50 1.86 -3.61
C PHE A 115 15.21 2.64 -3.90
N ILE A 116 14.20 2.42 -3.07
CA ILE A 116 12.97 3.22 -3.06
C ILE A 116 13.03 4.22 -1.91
N GLY A 117 13.04 5.51 -2.26
CA GLY A 117 12.97 6.62 -1.31
C GLY A 117 11.53 7.08 -1.13
N VAL A 118 11.14 7.43 0.11
CA VAL A 118 9.79 7.89 0.44
C VAL A 118 9.85 9.36 0.83
N ILE A 119 9.01 10.20 0.23
CA ILE A 119 8.91 11.62 0.60
C ILE A 119 8.20 11.75 1.95
N LYS A 120 8.69 12.67 2.79
CA LYS A 120 8.01 13.11 4.01
C LYS A 120 7.45 14.52 3.82
N GLN A 121 6.16 14.68 4.01
CA GLN A 121 5.47 15.98 4.05
C GLN A 121 6.01 16.83 5.22
N ASP A 122 6.15 18.13 5.00
CA ASP A 122 6.56 19.05 6.06
C ASP A 122 5.39 19.26 7.05
N THR A 123 5.51 18.70 8.25
CA THR A 123 4.41 18.59 9.23
C THR A 123 4.20 19.84 10.09
N SER A 124 4.73 20.99 9.70
CA SER A 124 4.68 22.21 10.53
C SER A 124 3.25 22.76 10.74
N SER A 125 2.25 22.30 9.99
CA SER A 125 0.89 22.85 10.00
C SER A 125 -0.25 21.83 9.82
N SER A 126 0.03 20.54 9.64
CA SER A 126 -1.00 19.52 9.44
C SER A 126 -0.83 18.41 10.47
N GLY A 127 -1.93 17.97 11.11
CA GLY A 127 -1.97 16.93 12.16
C GLY A 127 -1.50 15.53 11.74
N ASN A 128 -0.75 15.43 10.65
CA ASN A 128 -0.07 14.26 10.13
C ASN A 128 1.18 13.97 10.97
N LYS A 129 1.02 13.31 12.12
CA LYS A 129 2.09 13.05 13.11
C LYS A 129 3.34 12.34 12.54
N ASN A 130 3.25 11.74 11.35
CA ASN A 130 4.37 11.06 10.70
C ASN A 130 4.76 11.65 9.33
N GLY A 131 4.00 12.62 8.80
CA GLY A 131 4.26 13.28 7.51
C GLY A 131 4.38 12.33 6.32
N ARG A 132 3.74 11.15 6.32
CA ARG A 132 4.03 10.09 5.32
C ARG A 132 3.21 10.19 4.03
N TYR A 133 2.23 11.09 4.00
CA TYR A 133 1.23 11.15 2.92
C TYR A 133 0.96 12.59 2.51
N PHE A 134 0.55 12.76 1.26
CA PHE A 134 0.16 14.03 0.65
C PHE A 134 -1.31 13.97 0.28
N ASP A 135 -2.09 14.96 0.70
CA ASP A 135 -3.48 15.11 0.25
C ASP A 135 -3.46 15.66 -1.18
N LEU A 136 -3.73 14.80 -2.17
CA LEU A 136 -3.77 15.18 -3.58
C LEU A 136 -5.22 15.07 -4.08
N GLY A 137 -5.74 16.21 -4.56
CA GLY A 137 -7.02 16.29 -5.25
C GLY A 137 -6.93 15.76 -6.68
N GLU A 138 -8.07 15.39 -7.24
CA GLU A 138 -8.23 15.01 -8.64
C GLU A 138 -7.92 16.20 -9.56
N GLY A 139 -7.12 15.95 -10.62
CA GLY A 139 -6.74 16.94 -11.61
C GLY A 139 -5.27 16.86 -12.03
N GLU A 140 -4.81 17.89 -12.71
CA GLU A 140 -3.43 18.00 -13.22
C GLU A 140 -2.53 18.61 -12.14
N TRP A 141 -1.41 17.96 -11.89
CA TRP A 141 -0.40 18.38 -10.93
C TRP A 141 0.95 18.54 -11.62
N GLU A 142 1.70 19.54 -11.18
CA GLU A 142 3.11 19.70 -11.51
C GLU A 142 3.93 19.53 -10.23
N PHE A 143 4.88 18.60 -10.24
CA PHE A 143 5.74 18.30 -9.12
C PHE A 143 7.19 18.63 -9.46
N THR A 144 7.84 19.37 -8.56
CA THR A 144 9.23 19.78 -8.66
C THR A 144 10.03 19.14 -7.52
N LEU A 145 11.07 18.39 -7.88
CA LEU A 145 12.10 17.92 -6.96
C LEU A 145 13.36 18.75 -7.17
N LYS A 146 13.93 19.30 -6.09
CA LYS A 146 15.09 20.20 -6.16
C LYS A 146 16.11 19.88 -5.07
N THR A 147 17.39 19.85 -5.45
CA THR A 147 18.51 19.75 -4.49
C THR A 147 19.18 21.11 -4.31
N LYS A 148 19.88 21.31 -3.18
CA LYS A 148 20.57 22.56 -2.85
C LYS A 148 22.00 22.67 -3.41
N GLY A 149 22.51 21.63 -4.06
CA GLY A 149 23.88 21.58 -4.57
C GLY A 149 24.17 20.32 -5.36
N ASP A 150 25.43 20.19 -5.78
CA ASP A 150 25.90 19.05 -6.56
C ASP A 150 25.63 17.72 -5.85
N SER A 151 25.30 16.71 -6.64
CA SER A 151 25.10 15.37 -6.11
C SER A 151 25.41 14.31 -7.16
N ARG A 152 25.58 13.08 -6.70
CA ARG A 152 25.63 11.89 -7.58
C ARG A 152 24.33 11.11 -7.50
N LEU A 153 23.22 11.82 -7.37
CA LEU A 153 21.89 11.24 -7.30
C LEU A 153 21.39 10.95 -8.72
N LEU A 154 21.03 9.69 -8.94
CA LEU A 154 20.39 9.20 -10.14
C LEU A 154 18.94 8.83 -9.81
N LEU A 155 18.00 9.21 -10.66
CA LEU A 155 16.57 9.03 -10.49
C LEU A 155 15.98 8.35 -11.74
N ASP A 156 15.21 7.29 -11.54
CA ASP A 156 14.56 6.54 -12.63
C ASP A 156 13.12 7.04 -12.81
N TYR A 157 12.26 6.71 -11.86
CA TYR A 157 10.85 7.11 -11.90
C TYR A 157 10.32 7.52 -10.53
N VAL A 158 9.16 8.19 -10.56
CA VAL A 158 8.34 8.49 -9.38
C VAL A 158 7.03 7.71 -9.43
N VAL A 159 6.58 7.21 -8.28
CA VAL A 159 5.29 6.52 -8.13
C VAL A 159 4.45 7.23 -7.08
N PHE A 160 3.21 7.52 -7.43
CA PHE A 160 2.17 8.01 -6.54
C PHE A 160 1.27 6.85 -6.16
N VAL A 161 1.30 6.44 -4.90
CA VAL A 161 0.55 5.30 -4.38
C VAL A 161 -0.58 5.80 -3.46
N PRO A 162 -1.86 5.59 -3.81
CA PRO A 162 -2.97 5.93 -2.93
C PRO A 162 -2.91 5.15 -1.60
N ILE A 163 -3.34 5.78 -0.51
CA ILE A 163 -3.29 5.19 0.85
C ILE A 163 -4.08 3.88 0.96
N GLN A 164 -5.13 3.71 0.13
CA GLN A 164 -5.95 2.49 0.05
C GLN A 164 -5.13 1.22 -0.25
N TYR A 165 -3.95 1.35 -0.85
CA TYR A 165 -3.04 0.22 -1.10
C TYR A 165 -2.02 -0.01 0.01
N THR A 166 -1.80 1.00 0.86
CA THR A 166 -0.86 0.95 1.97
C THR A 166 -1.54 0.56 3.29
N GLU A 167 -2.86 0.67 3.36
CA GLU A 167 -3.66 0.22 4.50
C GLU A 167 -3.99 -1.28 4.37
N VAL A 168 -3.39 -2.06 5.28
CA VAL A 168 -3.48 -3.53 5.31
C VAL A 168 -4.92 -4.02 5.55
N ASP A 169 -5.76 -3.19 6.18
CA ASP A 169 -7.12 -3.56 6.58
C ASP A 169 -8.09 -3.66 5.39
N GLN A 170 -7.78 -3.05 4.24
CA GLN A 170 -8.63 -3.13 3.04
C GLN A 170 -8.31 -4.33 2.14
N LEU A 171 -7.19 -5.02 2.37
CA LEU A 171 -6.77 -6.18 1.58
C LEU A 171 -7.14 -7.53 2.23
N GLN A 172 -7.94 -7.51 3.29
CA GLN A 172 -8.43 -8.74 3.92
C GLN A 172 -9.80 -9.12 3.35
N GLN A 173 -9.86 -10.25 2.64
CA GLN A 173 -11.13 -10.85 2.27
C GLN A 173 -11.77 -11.47 3.52
N HIS A 174 -12.82 -10.85 4.05
CA HIS A 174 -13.56 -11.43 5.17
C HIS A 174 -14.43 -12.60 4.68
N VAL A 175 -13.91 -13.82 4.80
CA VAL A 175 -14.64 -15.04 4.47
C VAL A 175 -15.52 -15.42 5.66
N GLN A 176 -16.85 -15.31 5.51
CA GLN A 176 -17.84 -15.76 6.52
C GLN A 176 -18.73 -16.90 6.00
N ILE A 177 -18.52 -17.36 4.77
CA ILE A 177 -19.39 -18.35 4.12
C ILE A 177 -18.93 -19.77 4.47
N PRO A 178 -19.85 -20.68 4.87
CA PRO A 178 -19.51 -22.08 5.13
C PRO A 178 -19.17 -22.83 3.85
N CYS A 179 -18.18 -23.73 3.93
CA CYS A 179 -17.88 -24.65 2.83
C CYS A 179 -19.05 -25.62 2.61
N THR A 180 -19.44 -25.86 1.35
CA THR A 180 -20.46 -26.85 0.97
C THR A 180 -19.87 -27.94 0.07
N VAL A 181 -20.48 -29.13 0.07
CA VAL A 181 -19.98 -30.29 -0.70
C VAL A 181 -19.99 -30.03 -2.22
N ASN A 182 -20.93 -29.19 -2.69
CA ASN A 182 -21.10 -28.87 -4.11
C ASN A 182 -20.40 -27.56 -4.53
N MET A 183 -19.51 -27.03 -3.71
CA MET A 183 -18.78 -25.80 -4.01
C MET A 183 -17.66 -26.08 -5.02
N ASN A 184 -17.59 -25.30 -6.10
CA ASN A 184 -16.50 -25.38 -7.06
C ASN A 184 -15.21 -24.87 -6.41
N SER A 185 -14.32 -25.82 -6.09
CA SER A 185 -13.12 -25.65 -5.25
C SER A 185 -12.01 -24.77 -5.84
N LYS A 186 -12.17 -24.22 -7.04
CA LYS A 186 -11.10 -23.49 -7.73
C LYS A 186 -11.11 -21.98 -7.49
N ASP A 187 -12.26 -21.37 -7.16
CA ASP A 187 -12.41 -19.90 -7.21
C ASP A 187 -13.04 -19.26 -5.97
N GLN A 188 -13.34 -20.03 -4.89
CA GLN A 188 -13.99 -19.48 -3.69
C GLN A 188 -13.33 -19.94 -2.40
N MET A 189 -12.97 -18.97 -1.55
CA MET A 189 -12.55 -19.21 -0.18
C MET A 189 -13.80 -19.38 0.71
N CYS A 190 -13.78 -20.38 1.59
CA CYS A 190 -14.86 -20.70 2.53
C CYS A 190 -14.28 -21.17 3.87
N ASN A 191 -15.08 -21.09 4.94
CA ASN A 191 -14.71 -21.63 6.25
C ASN A 191 -15.29 -23.03 6.44
N LEU A 192 -14.45 -24.00 6.79
CA LEU A 192 -14.91 -25.33 7.18
C LEU A 192 -15.31 -25.31 8.66
N TYR A 193 -16.61 -25.23 8.90
CA TYR A 193 -17.14 -25.38 10.25
C TYR A 193 -17.20 -26.87 10.61
N LYS A 194 -16.46 -27.25 11.65
CA LYS A 194 -16.54 -28.59 12.25
C LYS A 194 -17.39 -28.49 13.50
N TYR A 195 -18.23 -29.49 13.74
CA TYR A 195 -18.89 -29.63 15.02
C TYR A 195 -17.86 -29.70 16.15
N ILE A 196 -18.18 -29.00 17.24
CA ILE A 196 -17.40 -29.06 18.46
C ILE A 196 -17.38 -30.51 18.93
N ASP A 197 -16.19 -31.00 19.20
CA ASP A 197 -15.98 -32.32 19.76
C ASP A 197 -16.39 -32.31 21.23
N LEU A 198 -17.58 -32.84 21.51
CA LEU A 198 -18.18 -32.88 22.84
C LEU A 198 -17.49 -33.89 23.79
N ASP A 199 -16.55 -34.69 23.27
CA ASP A 199 -15.75 -35.63 24.07
C ASP A 199 -14.46 -35.00 24.61
N LYS A 200 -14.20 -33.72 24.31
CA LYS A 200 -13.04 -32.98 24.83
C LYS A 200 -13.26 -32.45 26.24
N ASP A 201 -12.18 -32.35 27.00
CA ASP A 201 -12.16 -31.75 28.33
C ASP A 201 -12.71 -30.31 28.30
N GLY A 202 -13.64 -30.01 29.22
CA GLY A 202 -14.28 -28.70 29.35
C GLY A 202 -15.78 -28.68 29.07
N PHE A 203 -16.36 -29.74 28.51
CA PHE A 203 -17.81 -29.88 28.35
C PHE A 203 -18.41 -30.72 29.48
N VAL A 204 -19.45 -30.19 30.12
CA VAL A 204 -20.21 -30.93 31.13
C VAL A 204 -21.38 -31.62 30.45
N LYS A 205 -21.35 -32.95 30.41
CA LYS A 205 -22.46 -33.77 29.94
C LYS A 205 -23.41 -34.03 31.12
N PHE A 206 -24.68 -33.67 30.95
CA PHE A 206 -25.73 -34.05 31.88
C PHE A 206 -26.65 -35.04 31.18
N GLU A 207 -26.77 -36.24 31.74
CA GLU A 207 -27.75 -37.23 31.29
C GLU A 207 -28.98 -37.08 32.18
N ALA A 208 -30.07 -36.56 31.60
CA ALA A 208 -31.33 -36.44 32.32
C ALA A 208 -32.10 -37.76 32.17
N GLU A 209 -32.19 -38.55 33.22
CA GLU A 209 -33.17 -39.63 33.26
C GLU A 209 -34.57 -39.05 33.14
N LYS A 210 -35.37 -39.63 32.25
CA LYS A 210 -36.78 -39.30 32.10
C LYS A 210 -37.54 -39.84 33.31
N THR A 211 -37.47 -39.15 34.44
CA THR A 211 -38.44 -39.34 35.51
C THR A 211 -39.81 -38.93 34.96
N ARG A 212 -40.82 -39.77 35.21
CA ARG A 212 -42.16 -39.68 34.60
C ARG A 212 -42.68 -38.23 34.61
N ASN A 213 -42.82 -37.66 33.40
CA ASN A 213 -43.52 -36.42 33.05
C ASN A 213 -42.88 -35.06 33.36
N GLU A 214 -41.61 -34.96 33.76
CA GLU A 214 -40.95 -33.64 33.87
C GLU A 214 -39.88 -33.47 32.78
N GLN A 215 -40.01 -32.41 31.96
CA GLN A 215 -38.99 -32.04 30.99
C GLN A 215 -37.76 -31.49 31.72
N PRO A 216 -36.53 -31.82 31.30
CA PRO A 216 -35.34 -31.24 31.90
C PRO A 216 -35.38 -29.71 31.78
N PRO A 217 -34.93 -28.96 32.81
CA PRO A 217 -34.91 -27.52 32.76
C PRO A 217 -33.91 -27.06 31.70
N LEU A 218 -34.43 -26.68 30.53
CA LEU A 218 -33.65 -26.02 29.50
C LEU A 218 -33.21 -24.66 30.04
N PHE A 219 -31.92 -24.36 29.89
CA PHE A 219 -31.39 -23.04 30.24
C PHE A 219 -32.06 -21.98 29.37
N ASN A 220 -32.94 -21.18 29.98
CA ASN A 220 -33.75 -20.16 29.29
C ASN A 220 -33.46 -18.78 29.89
N ASP A 221 -32.24 -18.29 29.70
CA ASP A 221 -31.87 -16.90 30.02
C ASP A 221 -31.79 -16.09 28.72
N THR A 222 -32.83 -15.30 28.47
CA THR A 222 -32.98 -14.49 27.25
C THR A 222 -31.89 -13.42 27.07
N SER A 223 -31.22 -13.00 28.15
CA SER A 223 -30.14 -12.02 28.11
C SER A 223 -28.82 -12.63 27.61
N ILE A 224 -28.61 -13.91 27.91
CA ILE A 224 -27.46 -14.68 27.44
C ILE A 224 -27.75 -15.18 26.02
N THR A 225 -28.97 -15.66 25.76
CA THR A 225 -29.27 -16.23 24.45
C THR A 225 -29.32 -15.22 23.32
N SER A 226 -29.70 -13.98 23.60
CA SER A 226 -29.66 -12.88 22.61
C SER A 226 -28.24 -12.46 22.23
N LYS A 227 -27.26 -12.63 23.12
CA LYS A 227 -25.83 -12.35 22.83
C LYS A 227 -25.14 -13.44 22.03
N LEU A 228 -25.73 -14.63 21.97
CA LEU A 228 -25.13 -15.82 21.35
C LEU A 228 -25.50 -16.00 19.86
N GLU A 229 -26.30 -15.11 19.27
CA GLU A 229 -26.67 -15.14 17.84
C GLU A 229 -27.04 -16.53 17.31
N PHE A 230 -27.98 -17.24 17.98
CA PHE A 230 -28.37 -18.61 17.62
C PHE A 230 -28.78 -18.84 16.16
N ASN A 231 -29.17 -17.78 15.44
CA ASN A 231 -29.47 -17.85 14.00
C ASN A 231 -28.23 -18.22 13.15
N ALA A 232 -27.02 -18.03 13.67
CA ALA A 232 -25.76 -18.44 13.06
C ALA A 232 -25.28 -19.82 13.54
N MET A 233 -25.91 -20.40 14.57
CA MET A 233 -25.56 -21.74 15.05
C MET A 233 -26.25 -22.81 14.20
N VAL A 234 -25.52 -23.89 13.94
CA VAL A 234 -26.08 -25.05 13.25
C VAL A 234 -27.18 -25.66 14.11
N LEU A 235 -28.41 -25.68 13.59
CA LEU A 235 -29.55 -26.38 14.18
C LEU A 235 -29.22 -27.87 14.32
N ILE A 236 -28.93 -28.33 15.54
CA ILE A 236 -28.86 -29.76 15.86
C ILE A 236 -30.31 -30.23 16.00
N SER A 237 -30.94 -30.58 14.88
CA SER A 237 -32.20 -31.33 14.92
C SER A 237 -31.86 -32.79 15.26
N PRO A 238 -32.45 -33.37 16.32
CA PRO A 238 -32.38 -34.80 16.53
C PRO A 238 -33.41 -35.45 15.59
N GLN A 239 -33.03 -35.63 14.34
CA GLN A 239 -33.68 -36.60 13.46
C GLN A 239 -32.67 -37.67 13.09
N TYR A 240 -32.34 -38.51 14.07
CA TYR A 240 -32.11 -39.95 13.94
C TYR A 240 -32.49 -40.61 15.26
#